data_AF-A0A9P9HPE8-F1
#
_entry.id   AF-A0A9P9HPE8-F1
#
_cell.length_a   1.000
_cell.length_b   1.000
_cell.length_c   1.000
_cell.angle_alpha   90.00
_cell.angle_beta   90.00
_cell.angle_gamma   90.00
#
_symmetry.space_group_name_H-M   'P 1'
#
loop_
_entity.id
_entity.type
_entity.pdbx_description
1 polymer ?
#
loop_
_entity_poly.entity_id
_entity_poly.type
_entity_poly.pdbx_seq_one_letter_code
_entity_poly.pdbx_strand_id
1 'polypeptide(L)'
;MQPSETAASAPLAYSDTTTAVTKRRPIPRKGHTKSRAGCSSCKRRRVKCDLTTPECGACERLGLECEYLNKPKHGSQNSAVVISRPLRTDPVMFDYNDLNFFRHFLFEAYPPLPIDGFTVWQMASQLSHSHDFLLHSMLGLGASHLSLLTPSGYEKAALKHRVLAISALNKHLAKPGLTNRDAEAAFGAMLNLTFQSAYMNDGLIDFLTMVRGCWLVGTQPYVDLDHTIFKTFGRVSYLERVKALIQDGHETNHYLDKVIAEGFCQSVQKLGPLCQSVAELKYLAHMQRIATLASTSPAESYHELAFLYDGLGNLSGNDFASFIDPTNHASQLVILHILVLEFVMSRKAVEGDKRSALGKKGYHCRKAMSKVWVQQILRKLPVEYYEYGEWPLKFINSLNYSFDDEDQVWKPFFLSNGRTVLPAGETLSLAVG
;
A
#
# COMPACT_ATOMS: atom_id res chain seq x y z
N MET A 1 -18.53 -71.12 82.51
CA MET A 1 -18.54 -69.72 83.02
C MET A 1 -17.09 -69.26 83.07
N GLN A 2 -16.79 -67.95 83.17
CA GLN A 2 -15.44 -67.45 83.52
C GLN A 2 -14.73 -68.35 84.56
N PRO A 3 -13.41 -68.23 84.81
CA PRO A 3 -12.28 -67.68 84.02
C PRO A 3 -11.11 -68.70 83.99
N SER A 4 -9.92 -68.32 83.53
CA SER A 4 -8.68 -68.86 84.12
C SER A 4 -7.41 -68.07 83.75
N GLU A 5 -6.52 -68.05 84.73
CA GLU A 5 -5.40 -67.15 84.95
C GLU A 5 -4.07 -67.56 84.28
N THR A 6 -3.21 -66.55 84.14
CA THR A 6 -1.74 -66.49 84.36
C THR A 6 -0.71 -67.10 83.39
N ALA A 7 0.30 -66.24 83.16
CA ALA A 7 1.76 -66.45 82.98
C ALA A 7 2.29 -65.97 81.60
N ALA A 8 2.86 -64.77 81.47
CA ALA A 8 4.21 -64.31 81.85
C ALA A 8 5.33 -64.71 80.86
N SER A 9 5.93 -63.73 80.15
CA SER A 9 7.39 -63.65 79.89
C SER A 9 7.81 -62.23 79.44
N ALA A 10 8.94 -61.78 80.01
CA ALA A 10 9.62 -60.47 79.94
C ALA A 10 10.26 -60.14 78.55
N PRO A 11 11.04 -59.04 78.30
CA PRO A 11 11.68 -58.11 79.26
C PRO A 11 11.84 -56.59 78.93
N LEU A 12 12.14 -55.83 80.01
CA LEU A 12 13.07 -54.68 80.20
C LEU A 12 12.87 -53.39 79.36
N ALA A 13 12.31 -52.31 79.93
CA ALA A 13 12.94 -51.26 80.76
C ALA A 13 13.94 -50.36 79.98
N TYR A 14 13.51 -49.18 79.52
CA TYR A 14 13.52 -47.86 80.20
C TYR A 14 14.80 -47.06 79.94
N SER A 15 14.69 -45.93 79.24
CA SER A 15 15.04 -44.61 79.78
C SER A 15 15.07 -43.57 78.66
N ASP A 16 14.06 -42.70 78.67
CA ASP A 16 14.14 -41.37 78.09
C ASP A 16 15.31 -40.62 78.74
N THR A 17 16.30 -40.26 77.94
CA THR A 17 17.28 -39.24 78.33
C THR A 17 17.25 -38.14 77.28
N THR A 18 16.62 -37.04 77.66
CA THR A 18 16.53 -35.80 76.90
C THR A 18 17.92 -35.17 76.79
N THR A 19 18.58 -35.32 75.66
CA THR A 19 19.79 -34.55 75.32
C THR A 19 19.48 -33.58 74.18
N ALA A 20 19.47 -32.29 74.52
CA ALA A 20 19.35 -31.19 73.58
C ALA A 20 20.50 -31.21 72.56
N VAL A 21 20.21 -31.58 71.32
CA VAL A 21 21.14 -31.45 70.20
C VAL A 21 20.81 -30.18 69.42
N THR A 22 21.72 -29.21 69.53
CA THR A 22 21.76 -27.99 68.73
C THR A 22 21.57 -28.28 67.24
N LYS A 23 20.55 -27.70 66.61
CA LYS A 23 20.35 -27.73 65.16
C LYS A 23 21.56 -27.10 64.46
N ARG A 24 22.46 -27.92 63.91
CA ARG A 24 23.49 -27.46 62.97
C ARG A 24 22.78 -26.89 61.74
N ARG A 25 22.97 -25.59 61.47
CA ARG A 25 22.52 -24.97 60.23
C ARG A 25 23.17 -25.71 59.05
N PRO A 26 22.42 -26.07 57.99
CA PRO A 26 23.03 -26.66 56.81
C PRO A 26 24.04 -25.66 56.24
N ILE A 27 25.30 -26.07 56.16
CA ILE A 27 26.36 -25.34 55.49
C ILE A 27 25.88 -25.12 54.04
N PRO A 28 25.76 -23.87 53.56
CA PRO A 28 25.47 -23.63 52.16
C PRO A 28 26.59 -24.26 51.34
N ARG A 29 26.27 -25.24 50.49
CA ARG A 29 27.26 -25.74 49.53
C ARG A 29 27.71 -24.53 48.70
N LYS A 30 29.00 -24.23 48.76
CA LYS A 30 29.66 -23.20 47.95
C LYS A 30 29.20 -23.39 46.51
N GLY A 31 28.46 -22.43 45.97
CA GLY A 31 27.92 -22.51 44.62
C GLY A 31 29.07 -22.68 43.64
N HIS A 32 29.20 -23.86 43.03
CA HIS A 32 30.17 -24.06 41.96
C HIS A 32 29.71 -23.31 40.72
N THR A 33 30.64 -22.59 40.10
CA THR A 33 30.44 -21.88 38.84
C THR A 33 29.95 -22.88 37.79
N LYS A 34 28.69 -22.76 37.38
CA LYS A 34 28.11 -23.62 36.35
C LYS A 34 28.86 -23.37 35.05
N SER A 35 29.67 -24.33 34.61
CA SER A 35 30.37 -24.24 33.32
C SER A 35 29.33 -24.14 32.20
N ARG A 36 29.34 -23.05 31.43
CA ARG A 36 28.42 -22.85 30.30
C ARG A 36 28.77 -23.72 29.08
N ALA A 37 29.97 -24.31 29.06
CA ALA A 37 30.52 -25.05 27.92
C ALA A 37 30.21 -26.57 27.89
N GLY A 38 29.57 -27.13 28.93
CA GLY A 38 29.30 -28.58 28.99
C GLY A 38 28.47 -29.12 27.80
N CYS A 39 28.67 -30.40 27.45
CA CYS A 39 27.84 -31.07 26.44
C CYS A 39 26.36 -31.14 26.86
N SER A 40 25.47 -31.34 25.90
CA SER A 40 24.01 -31.38 26.09
C SER A 40 23.59 -32.43 27.12
N SER A 41 24.17 -33.64 27.04
CA SER A 41 23.87 -34.76 27.92
C SER A 41 24.30 -34.51 29.36
N CYS A 42 25.50 -33.98 29.61
CA CYS A 42 25.94 -33.60 30.95
C CYS A 42 25.11 -32.46 31.53
N LYS A 43 24.74 -31.46 30.70
CA LYS A 43 23.86 -30.36 31.10
C LYS A 43 22.47 -30.85 31.50
N ARG A 44 21.85 -31.72 30.68
CA ARG A 44 20.54 -32.32 30.94
C ARG A 44 20.55 -33.10 32.25
N ARG A 45 21.63 -33.85 32.49
CA ARG A 45 21.82 -34.67 33.70
C ARG A 45 22.31 -33.89 34.92
N ARG A 46 22.59 -32.59 34.78
CA ARG A 46 23.09 -31.71 35.84
C ARG A 46 24.37 -32.24 36.52
N VAL A 47 25.27 -32.85 35.74
CA VAL A 47 26.58 -33.35 36.19
C VAL A 47 27.72 -32.53 35.57
N LYS A 48 28.91 -32.55 36.17
CA LYS A 48 30.09 -31.86 35.63
C LYS A 48 30.54 -32.55 34.33
N CYS A 49 30.75 -31.74 33.29
CA CYS A 49 31.38 -32.18 32.05
C CYS A 49 32.87 -31.85 32.13
N ASP A 50 33.72 -32.80 31.74
CA ASP A 50 35.17 -32.64 31.62
C ASP A 50 35.60 -31.95 30.30
N LEU A 51 34.64 -31.68 29.41
CA LEU A 51 34.82 -30.92 28.16
C LEU A 51 35.79 -31.58 27.15
N THR A 52 36.13 -32.85 27.33
CA THR A 52 36.94 -33.57 26.34
C THR A 52 36.17 -33.73 25.04
N THR A 53 36.88 -33.55 23.92
CA THR A 53 36.37 -33.76 22.56
C THR A 53 37.10 -34.94 21.93
N PRO A 54 36.42 -35.82 21.17
CA PRO A 54 35.06 -35.69 20.65
C PRO A 54 33.95 -36.00 21.65
N GLU A 55 34.19 -36.85 22.64
CA GLU A 55 33.23 -37.22 23.69
C GLU A 55 33.77 -36.92 25.09
N CYS A 56 32.87 -36.54 25.99
CA CYS A 56 33.19 -36.31 27.39
C CYS A 56 33.27 -37.65 28.14
N GLY A 57 34.21 -37.83 29.07
CA GLY A 57 34.42 -39.14 29.72
C GLY A 57 33.20 -39.63 30.52
N ALA A 58 32.34 -38.71 30.96
CA ALA A 58 31.08 -39.04 31.60
C ALA A 58 30.01 -39.58 30.64
N CYS A 59 30.05 -39.18 29.36
CA CYS A 59 29.16 -39.70 28.32
C CYS A 59 29.69 -41.02 27.76
N GLU A 60 31.00 -41.11 27.49
CA GLU A 60 31.66 -42.32 26.99
C GLU A 60 31.43 -43.51 27.93
N ARG A 61 31.70 -43.35 29.24
CA ARG A 61 31.50 -44.40 30.24
C ARG A 61 30.05 -44.89 30.36
N LEU A 62 29.09 -44.05 29.96
CA LEU A 62 27.66 -44.34 30.07
C LEU A 62 27.01 -44.63 28.71
N GLY A 63 27.79 -44.68 27.63
CA GLY A 63 27.30 -44.88 26.26
C GLY A 63 26.27 -43.83 25.84
N LEU A 64 26.39 -42.60 26.32
CA LEU A 64 25.44 -41.52 26.01
C LEU A 64 25.92 -40.68 24.85
N GLU A 65 25.00 -40.28 23.98
CA GLU A 65 25.28 -39.33 22.90
C GLU A 65 25.84 -38.02 23.47
N CYS A 66 27.10 -37.70 23.12
CA CYS A 66 27.81 -36.53 23.62
C CYS A 66 27.83 -35.41 22.58
N GLU A 67 26.85 -34.52 22.65
CA GLU A 67 26.75 -33.41 21.69
C GLU A 67 27.11 -32.06 22.32
N TYR A 68 28.10 -31.38 21.74
CA TYR A 68 28.43 -29.99 22.07
C TYR A 68 27.73 -29.05 21.08
N LEU A 69 26.94 -28.08 21.59
CA LEU A 69 26.06 -27.19 20.81
C LEU A 69 26.76 -26.17 19.89
N ASN A 70 28.07 -26.32 19.62
CA ASN A 70 28.87 -25.39 18.80
C ASN A 70 29.45 -26.02 17.53
N LYS A 71 28.75 -26.96 16.89
CA LYS A 71 29.08 -27.37 15.52
C LYS A 71 27.90 -27.05 14.61
N PRO A 72 28.06 -26.22 13.55
CA PRO A 72 27.04 -26.07 12.53
C PRO A 72 26.90 -27.43 11.84
N LYS A 73 25.79 -28.12 12.08
CA LYS A 73 25.51 -29.39 11.40
C LYS A 73 25.19 -29.09 9.93
N HIS A 74 26.09 -29.51 9.06
CA HIS A 74 25.78 -29.69 7.64
C HIS A 74 24.63 -30.70 7.49
N GLY A 75 23.59 -30.29 6.78
CA GLY A 75 22.64 -31.20 6.10
C GLY A 75 21.60 -31.90 6.98
N SER A 76 20.46 -31.26 7.20
CA SER A 76 19.17 -31.94 7.09
C SER A 76 18.06 -30.91 6.82
N GLN A 77 17.18 -31.29 5.92
CA GLN A 77 16.18 -30.48 5.24
C GLN A 77 15.20 -29.86 6.25
N ASN A 78 15.27 -28.54 6.40
CA ASN A 78 14.18 -27.74 6.92
C ASN A 78 14.08 -26.52 6.02
N SER A 79 12.87 -26.26 5.54
CA SER A 79 12.47 -25.13 4.72
C SER A 79 13.31 -23.90 5.04
N ALA A 80 14.20 -23.55 4.12
CA ALA A 80 15.00 -22.34 4.26
C ALA A 80 14.01 -21.18 4.37
N VAL A 81 13.84 -20.65 5.58
CA VAL A 81 13.47 -19.25 5.72
C VAL A 81 14.57 -18.52 4.96
N VAL A 82 14.25 -18.06 3.77
CA VAL A 82 15.11 -17.18 3.00
C VAL A 82 15.26 -15.94 3.89
N ILE A 83 16.32 -15.91 4.69
CA ILE A 83 16.75 -14.70 5.36
C ILE A 83 17.15 -13.80 4.21
N SER A 84 16.24 -12.89 3.87
CA SER A 84 16.45 -11.84 2.88
C SER A 84 17.80 -11.19 3.20
N ARG A 85 18.68 -11.21 2.19
CA ARG A 85 19.99 -10.56 2.30
C ARG A 85 19.71 -9.10 2.67
N PRO A 86 20.22 -8.59 3.81
CA PRO A 86 19.94 -7.22 4.22
C PRO A 86 20.34 -6.28 3.08
N LEU A 87 19.49 -5.30 2.79
CA LEU A 87 19.77 -4.29 1.77
C LEU A 87 21.17 -3.75 2.02
N ARG A 88 22.03 -3.78 1.00
CA ARG A 88 23.36 -3.19 1.12
C ARG A 88 23.15 -1.70 1.28
N THR A 89 23.30 -1.20 2.50
CA THR A 89 23.44 0.23 2.75
C THR A 89 24.74 0.68 2.09
N ASP A 90 24.65 1.14 0.83
CA ASP A 90 25.57 2.19 0.41
C ASP A 90 25.43 3.33 1.44
N PRO A 91 26.49 4.10 1.75
CA PRO A 91 26.52 5.05 2.86
C PRO A 91 25.58 6.26 2.70
N VAL A 92 24.59 6.20 1.80
CA VAL A 92 23.47 7.14 1.75
C VAL A 92 22.50 6.77 2.87
N MET A 93 22.85 7.27 4.06
CA MET A 93 22.14 7.25 5.34
C MET A 93 20.62 7.12 5.22
N PHE A 94 20.11 5.96 5.68
CA PHE A 94 18.76 5.85 6.19
C PHE A 94 18.72 6.61 7.53
N ASP A 95 17.96 7.71 7.62
CA ASP A 95 17.89 8.56 8.81
C ASP A 95 16.57 8.39 9.59
N TYR A 96 16.38 9.16 10.67
CA TYR A 96 15.13 9.12 11.44
C TYR A 96 13.91 9.59 10.62
N ASN A 97 14.11 10.49 9.65
CA ASN A 97 13.03 10.92 8.76
C ASN A 97 12.57 9.77 7.88
N ASP A 98 13.48 8.90 7.42
CA ASP A 98 13.10 7.72 6.63
C ASP A 98 12.20 6.76 7.41
N LEU A 99 12.46 6.58 8.71
CA LEU A 99 11.54 5.83 9.57
C LEU A 99 10.17 6.51 9.68
N ASN A 100 10.14 7.84 9.79
CA ASN A 100 8.90 8.61 9.80
C ASN A 100 8.15 8.52 8.46
N PHE A 101 8.85 8.62 7.33
CA PHE A 101 8.26 8.47 5.99
C PHE A 101 7.67 7.08 5.79
N PHE A 102 8.38 6.03 6.21
CA PHE A 102 7.88 4.66 6.11
C PHE A 102 6.67 4.42 7.01
N ARG A 103 6.70 4.91 8.26
CA ARG A 103 5.52 4.89 9.15
C ARG A 103 4.35 5.62 8.48
N HIS A 104 4.58 6.84 7.99
CA HIS A 104 3.52 7.65 7.40
C HIS A 104 2.96 6.99 6.12
N PHE A 105 3.80 6.33 5.32
CA PHE A 105 3.33 5.49 4.21
C PHE A 105 2.38 4.40 4.70
N LEU A 106 2.78 3.59 5.69
CA LEU A 106 1.99 2.45 6.15
C LEU A 106 0.62 2.83 6.73
N PHE A 107 0.54 4.01 7.33
CA PHE A 107 -0.66 4.41 8.05
C PHE A 107 -1.46 5.50 7.35
N GLU A 108 -0.88 6.37 6.52
CA GLU A 108 -1.60 7.56 6.03
C GLU A 108 -1.43 7.83 4.53
N ALA A 109 -0.28 7.48 3.94
CA ALA A 109 0.09 7.87 2.58
C ALA A 109 0.13 6.72 1.57
N TYR A 110 -0.20 5.49 1.95
CA TYR A 110 -0.25 4.39 0.99
C TYR A 110 -1.28 4.68 -0.12
N PRO A 111 -1.03 4.20 -1.35
CA PRO A 111 -1.93 4.48 -2.45
C PRO A 111 -3.39 4.06 -2.21
N PRO A 112 -4.33 4.86 -2.70
CA PRO A 112 -5.76 4.56 -2.64
C PRO A 112 -6.17 3.29 -3.42
N LEU A 113 -5.32 2.83 -4.32
CA LEU A 113 -5.50 1.61 -5.09
C LEU A 113 -4.49 0.55 -4.63
N PRO A 114 -4.86 -0.74 -4.63
CA PRO A 114 -6.20 -1.24 -4.97
C PRO A 114 -7.25 -0.88 -3.90
N ILE A 115 -8.54 -1.05 -4.23
CA ILE A 115 -9.62 -0.76 -3.28
C ILE A 115 -9.54 -1.71 -2.08
N ASP A 116 -9.67 -1.16 -0.87
CA ASP A 116 -9.31 -1.75 0.44
C ASP A 116 -7.85 -2.24 0.51
N GLY A 117 -6.95 -1.48 -0.12
CA GLY A 117 -5.54 -1.85 -0.28
C GLY A 117 -4.72 -1.89 1.01
N PHE A 118 -5.30 -1.67 2.20
CA PHE A 118 -4.56 -1.69 3.46
C PHE A 118 -3.75 -2.99 3.64
N THR A 119 -4.41 -4.14 3.52
CA THR A 119 -3.73 -5.45 3.62
C THR A 119 -2.72 -5.64 2.50
N VAL A 120 -3.04 -5.17 1.28
CA VAL A 120 -2.15 -5.26 0.12
C VAL A 120 -0.86 -4.49 0.35
N TRP A 121 -0.95 -3.24 0.84
CA TRP A 121 0.19 -2.40 1.12
C TRP A 121 0.99 -2.88 2.33
N GLN A 122 0.35 -3.49 3.33
CA GLN A 122 1.05 -4.21 4.39
C GLN A 122 1.87 -5.38 3.82
N MET A 123 1.31 -6.19 2.93
CA MET A 123 2.04 -7.28 2.28
C MET A 123 3.18 -6.76 1.38
N ALA A 124 2.92 -5.71 0.60
CA ALA A 124 3.94 -5.05 -0.22
C ALA A 124 5.08 -4.49 0.65
N SER A 125 4.79 -3.99 1.85
CA SER A 125 5.81 -3.49 2.77
C SER A 125 6.78 -4.59 3.22
N GLN A 126 6.31 -5.84 3.34
CA GLN A 126 7.17 -6.98 3.65
C GLN A 126 8.14 -7.28 2.49
N LEU A 127 7.73 -7.04 1.24
CA LEU A 127 8.60 -7.20 0.08
C LEU A 127 9.69 -6.12 0.02
N SER A 128 9.48 -4.95 0.62
CA SER A 128 10.41 -3.81 0.55
C SER A 128 11.80 -4.13 1.12
N HIS A 129 11.91 -5.05 2.08
CA HIS A 129 13.17 -5.45 2.72
C HIS A 129 14.19 -6.11 1.76
N SER A 130 13.75 -6.51 0.58
CA SER A 130 14.56 -7.25 -0.42
C SER A 130 14.52 -6.57 -1.79
N HIS A 131 13.84 -5.43 -1.91
CA HIS A 131 13.66 -4.69 -3.15
C HIS A 131 13.88 -3.20 -2.88
N ASP A 132 15.11 -2.74 -3.09
CA ASP A 132 15.52 -1.34 -2.84
C ASP A 132 14.60 -0.32 -3.52
N PHE A 133 14.20 -0.60 -4.76
CA PHE A 133 13.31 0.28 -5.52
C PHE A 133 11.92 0.40 -4.88
N LEU A 134 11.39 -0.68 -4.30
CA LEU A 134 10.11 -0.66 -3.62
C LEU A 134 10.22 0.13 -2.33
N LEU A 135 11.25 -0.12 -1.52
CA LEU A 135 11.50 0.65 -0.29
C LEU A 135 11.61 2.15 -0.58
N HIS A 136 12.47 2.55 -1.52
CA HIS A 136 12.60 3.96 -1.88
C HIS A 136 11.32 4.56 -2.46
N SER A 137 10.52 3.80 -3.23
CA SER A 137 9.23 4.31 -3.71
C SER A 137 8.23 4.57 -2.56
N MET A 138 8.25 3.73 -1.52
CA MET A 138 7.40 3.90 -0.32
C MET A 138 7.84 5.13 0.50
N LEU A 139 9.15 5.27 0.73
CA LEU A 139 9.73 6.44 1.42
C LEU A 139 9.45 7.73 0.68
N GLY A 140 9.65 7.73 -0.65
CA GLY A 140 9.38 8.88 -1.50
C GLY A 140 7.91 9.30 -1.45
N LEU A 141 6.97 8.35 -1.47
CA LEU A 141 5.54 8.66 -1.36
C LEU A 141 5.16 9.20 0.02
N GLY A 142 5.69 8.59 1.09
CA GLY A 142 5.49 9.09 2.46
C GLY A 142 5.99 10.54 2.63
N ALA A 143 7.18 10.84 2.10
CA ALA A 143 7.74 12.18 2.11
C ALA A 143 6.94 13.17 1.23
N SER A 144 6.50 12.75 0.03
CA SER A 144 5.66 13.58 -0.85
C SER A 144 4.37 13.99 -0.16
N HIS A 145 3.67 13.03 0.45
CA HIS A 145 2.41 13.31 1.14
C HIS A 145 2.62 14.20 2.37
N LEU A 146 3.65 13.94 3.19
CA LEU A 146 3.99 14.83 4.32
C LEU A 146 4.35 16.25 3.90
N SER A 147 5.00 16.43 2.75
CA SER A 147 5.32 17.75 2.20
C SER A 147 4.05 18.56 1.89
N LEU A 148 2.98 17.89 1.45
CA LEU A 148 1.70 18.55 1.19
C LEU A 148 0.95 18.91 2.48
N LEU A 149 1.15 18.14 3.55
CA LEU A 149 0.44 18.31 4.82
C LEU A 149 1.17 19.21 5.82
N THR A 150 2.47 19.42 5.65
CA THR A 150 3.29 20.10 6.65
C THR A 150 4.19 21.16 6.00
N PRO A 151 4.44 22.30 6.67
CA PRO A 151 5.40 23.30 6.19
C PRO A 151 6.86 22.83 6.17
N SER A 152 7.13 21.61 6.65
CA SER A 152 8.46 21.08 6.99
C SER A 152 9.40 20.88 5.80
N GLY A 153 8.92 21.00 4.56
CA GLY A 153 9.76 21.01 3.36
C GLY A 153 10.49 19.69 3.07
N TYR A 154 9.77 18.57 2.98
CA TYR A 154 10.34 17.25 2.65
C TYR A 154 10.48 17.00 1.13
N GLU A 155 10.31 18.01 0.27
CA GLU A 155 10.31 17.83 -1.19
C GLU A 155 11.66 17.31 -1.70
N LYS A 156 12.76 17.78 -1.10
CA LYS A 156 14.11 17.30 -1.44
C LYS A 156 14.28 15.82 -1.11
N ALA A 157 13.77 15.37 0.03
CA ALA A 157 13.83 13.98 0.44
C ALA A 157 12.94 13.11 -0.45
N ALA A 158 11.71 13.57 -0.74
CA ALA A 158 10.80 12.93 -1.66
C ALA A 158 11.42 12.73 -3.05
N LEU A 159 12.01 13.79 -3.62
CA LEU A 159 12.68 13.73 -4.92
C LEU A 159 13.91 12.81 -4.91
N LYS A 160 14.72 12.86 -3.85
CA LYS A 160 15.88 11.95 -3.68
C LYS A 160 15.42 10.49 -3.74
N HIS A 161 14.41 10.12 -2.97
CA HIS A 161 13.90 8.75 -2.97
C HIS A 161 13.23 8.35 -4.28
N ARG A 162 12.53 9.27 -4.95
CA ARG A 162 11.97 9.06 -6.29
C ARG A 162 13.07 8.67 -7.29
N VAL A 163 14.16 9.42 -7.34
CA VAL A 163 15.29 9.16 -8.26
C VAL A 163 15.94 7.81 -7.96
N LEU A 164 16.19 7.50 -6.68
CA LEU A 164 16.74 6.20 -6.27
C LEU A 164 15.81 5.05 -6.65
N ALA A 165 14.50 5.20 -6.45
CA ALA A 165 13.51 4.20 -6.81
C ALA A 165 13.48 3.92 -8.32
N ILE A 166 13.41 4.98 -9.15
CA ILE A 166 13.38 4.84 -10.62
C ILE A 166 14.68 4.19 -11.13
N SER A 167 15.83 4.65 -10.63
CA SER A 167 17.13 4.10 -11.04
C SER A 167 17.25 2.60 -10.69
N ALA A 168 16.90 2.24 -9.45
CA ALA A 168 16.95 0.85 -9.00
C ALA A 168 15.92 -0.03 -9.72
N LEU A 169 14.72 0.50 -10.00
CA LEU A 169 13.68 -0.22 -10.74
C LEU A 169 14.11 -0.49 -12.18
N ASN A 170 14.62 0.50 -12.89
CA ASN A 170 15.11 0.33 -14.27
C ASN A 170 16.23 -0.71 -14.34
N LYS A 171 17.18 -0.66 -13.39
CA LYS A 171 18.24 -1.66 -13.28
C LYS A 171 17.71 -3.07 -12.99
N HIS A 172 16.62 -3.16 -12.23
CA HIS A 172 15.99 -4.44 -11.90
C HIS A 172 15.23 -5.00 -13.11
N LEU A 173 14.41 -4.19 -13.78
CA LEU A 173 13.62 -4.59 -14.96
C LEU A 173 14.49 -4.99 -16.16
N ALA A 174 15.72 -4.49 -16.25
CA ALA A 174 16.67 -4.90 -17.29
C ALA A 174 17.25 -6.32 -17.10
N LYS A 175 17.02 -6.96 -15.95
CA LYS A 175 17.55 -8.31 -15.67
C LYS A 175 16.67 -9.39 -16.32
N PRO A 176 17.26 -10.45 -16.89
CA PRO A 176 16.50 -11.62 -17.31
C PRO A 176 16.03 -12.45 -16.11
N GLY A 177 14.96 -13.24 -16.29
CA GLY A 177 14.52 -14.24 -15.32
C GLY A 177 13.87 -13.68 -14.06
N LEU A 178 13.04 -12.64 -14.20
CA LEU A 178 12.28 -12.06 -13.10
C LEU A 178 11.25 -13.06 -12.57
N THR A 179 11.16 -13.16 -11.24
CA THR A 179 10.17 -13.99 -10.56
C THR A 179 8.82 -13.27 -10.43
N ASN A 180 7.76 -14.01 -10.08
CA ASN A 180 6.48 -13.37 -9.76
C ASN A 180 6.60 -12.34 -8.62
N ARG A 181 7.45 -12.57 -7.61
CA ARG A 181 7.64 -11.62 -6.50
C ARG A 181 8.37 -10.36 -6.95
N ASP A 182 9.28 -10.48 -7.92
CA ASP A 182 9.96 -9.32 -8.53
C ASP A 182 8.94 -8.44 -9.26
N ALA A 183 8.02 -9.05 -10.00
CA ALA A 183 6.95 -8.34 -10.69
C ALA A 183 5.96 -7.67 -9.72
N GLU A 184 5.57 -8.35 -8.64
CA GLU A 184 4.75 -7.75 -7.57
C GLU A 184 5.42 -6.52 -6.98
N ALA A 185 6.71 -6.63 -6.63
CA ALA A 185 7.46 -5.51 -6.09
C ALA A 185 7.55 -4.37 -7.11
N ALA A 186 7.83 -4.67 -8.38
CA ALA A 186 7.93 -3.68 -9.45
C ALA A 186 6.60 -2.96 -9.68
N PHE A 187 5.48 -3.70 -9.70
CA PHE A 187 4.14 -3.14 -9.85
C PHE A 187 3.78 -2.23 -8.68
N GLY A 188 4.05 -2.65 -7.44
CA GLY A 188 3.88 -1.82 -6.24
C GLY A 188 4.71 -0.54 -6.28
N ALA A 189 5.97 -0.62 -6.75
CA ALA A 189 6.82 0.55 -6.91
C ALA A 189 6.32 1.51 -7.99
N MET A 190 5.84 0.99 -9.12
CA MET A 190 5.21 1.79 -10.18
C MET A 190 3.95 2.50 -9.69
N LEU A 191 3.11 1.84 -8.89
CA LEU A 191 1.96 2.49 -8.24
C LEU A 191 2.41 3.62 -7.31
N ASN A 192 3.39 3.38 -6.43
CA ASN A 192 3.92 4.42 -5.55
C ASN A 192 4.46 5.62 -6.32
N LEU A 193 5.22 5.40 -7.41
CA LEU A 193 5.74 6.45 -8.27
C LEU A 193 4.64 7.20 -9.03
N THR A 194 3.57 6.51 -9.41
CA THR A 194 2.37 7.13 -10.01
C THR A 194 1.73 8.12 -9.03
N PHE A 195 1.52 7.71 -7.78
CA PHE A 195 0.92 8.59 -6.76
C PHE A 195 1.85 9.71 -6.30
N GLN A 196 3.17 9.50 -6.28
CA GLN A 196 4.12 10.60 -6.09
C GLN A 196 3.95 11.66 -7.19
N SER A 197 3.81 11.24 -8.45
CA SER A 197 3.57 12.15 -9.58
C SER A 197 2.24 12.90 -9.39
N ALA A 198 1.22 12.23 -8.87
CA ALA A 198 -0.07 12.83 -8.53
C ALA A 198 -0.04 13.85 -7.38
N TYR A 199 1.09 13.98 -6.69
CA TYR A 199 1.32 14.97 -5.63
C TYR A 199 2.23 16.12 -6.08
N MET A 200 2.63 16.16 -7.35
CA MET A 200 3.49 17.19 -7.91
C MET A 200 2.71 18.16 -8.81
N ASN A 201 2.96 19.46 -8.63
CA ASN A 201 2.32 20.53 -9.42
C ASN A 201 2.59 20.40 -10.93
N ASP A 202 3.76 19.91 -11.32
CA ASP A 202 4.21 19.68 -12.69
C ASP A 202 4.21 18.18 -13.08
N GLY A 203 3.59 17.33 -12.26
CA GLY A 203 3.66 15.87 -12.38
C GLY A 203 2.71 15.22 -13.38
N LEU A 204 1.97 15.96 -14.21
CA LEU A 204 0.96 15.38 -15.11
C LEU A 204 1.57 14.38 -16.11
N ILE A 205 2.65 14.76 -16.77
CA ILE A 205 3.31 13.92 -17.79
C ILE A 205 3.94 12.69 -17.14
N ASP A 206 4.60 12.88 -16.00
CA ASP A 206 5.13 11.81 -15.16
C ASP A 206 4.01 10.86 -14.73
N PHE A 207 2.86 11.37 -14.30
CA PHE A 207 1.72 10.57 -13.89
C PHE A 207 1.22 9.67 -15.02
N LEU A 208 0.97 10.23 -16.21
CA LEU A 208 0.53 9.45 -17.37
C LEU A 208 1.57 8.40 -17.79
N THR A 209 2.86 8.76 -17.71
CA THR A 209 3.98 7.85 -18.00
C THR A 209 4.06 6.71 -17.00
N MET A 210 3.88 6.98 -15.71
CA MET A 210 3.90 5.96 -14.66
C MET A 210 2.67 5.07 -14.72
N VAL A 211 1.48 5.60 -15.04
CA VAL A 211 0.27 4.80 -15.32
C VAL A 211 0.51 3.81 -16.47
N ARG A 212 1.12 4.28 -17.58
CA ARG A 212 1.51 3.40 -18.67
C ARG A 212 2.52 2.34 -18.21
N GLY A 213 3.49 2.71 -17.38
CA GLY A 213 4.45 1.80 -16.80
C GLY A 213 3.82 0.71 -15.90
N CYS A 214 2.79 1.06 -15.11
CA CYS A 214 2.00 0.08 -14.36
C CYS A 214 1.43 -0.99 -15.30
N TRP A 215 0.84 -0.58 -16.41
CA TRP A 215 0.31 -1.50 -17.41
C TRP A 215 1.42 -2.38 -18.00
N LEU A 216 2.53 -1.77 -18.45
CA LEU A 216 3.65 -2.51 -19.06
C LEU A 216 4.26 -3.54 -18.12
N VAL A 217 4.33 -3.27 -16.80
CA VAL A 217 4.80 -4.23 -15.80
C VAL A 217 3.74 -5.30 -15.54
N GLY A 218 2.48 -4.90 -15.43
CA GLY A 218 1.35 -5.79 -15.09
C GLY A 218 0.93 -6.74 -16.21
N THR A 219 1.28 -6.47 -17.47
CA THR A 219 0.90 -7.29 -18.64
C THR A 219 2.05 -8.10 -19.25
N GLN A 220 3.19 -8.18 -18.55
CA GLN A 220 4.29 -9.04 -19.00
C GLN A 220 3.82 -10.51 -19.05
N PRO A 221 4.28 -11.32 -20.04
CA PRO A 221 3.79 -12.70 -20.22
C PRO A 221 3.96 -13.63 -19.01
N TYR A 222 4.91 -13.32 -18.13
CA TYR A 222 5.20 -14.09 -16.92
C TYR A 222 4.49 -13.55 -15.67
N VAL A 223 3.73 -12.45 -15.78
CA VAL A 223 3.01 -11.81 -14.67
C VAL A 223 1.55 -12.18 -14.73
N ASP A 224 1.07 -12.79 -13.65
CA ASP A 224 -0.35 -13.11 -13.47
C ASP A 224 -0.88 -12.35 -12.27
N LEU A 225 -1.45 -11.16 -12.52
CA LEU A 225 -1.95 -10.29 -11.46
C LEU A 225 -3.01 -10.97 -10.59
N ASP A 226 -3.87 -11.83 -11.14
CA ASP A 226 -4.95 -12.50 -10.39
C ASP A 226 -4.42 -13.42 -9.27
N HIS A 227 -3.16 -13.85 -9.37
CA HIS A 227 -2.47 -14.66 -8.36
C HIS A 227 -1.45 -13.88 -7.51
N THR A 228 -1.47 -12.54 -7.59
CA THR A 228 -0.60 -11.66 -6.78
C THR A 228 -1.34 -10.99 -5.62
N ILE A 229 -0.58 -10.31 -4.76
CA ILE A 229 -1.15 -9.38 -3.76
C ILE A 229 -1.96 -8.23 -4.41
N PHE A 230 -1.75 -7.95 -5.70
CA PHE A 230 -2.46 -6.92 -6.47
C PHE A 230 -3.62 -7.49 -7.32
N LYS A 231 -4.14 -8.69 -7.02
CA LYS A 231 -5.21 -9.36 -7.78
C LYS A 231 -6.43 -8.51 -8.11
N THR A 232 -6.75 -7.51 -7.30
CA THR A 232 -7.85 -6.57 -7.54
C THR A 232 -7.61 -5.61 -8.71
N PHE A 233 -6.43 -5.60 -9.31
CA PHE A 233 -6.18 -5.01 -10.64
C PHE A 233 -6.47 -6.00 -11.78
N GLY A 234 -6.59 -7.30 -11.49
CA GLY A 234 -7.13 -8.28 -12.42
C GLY A 234 -8.60 -7.98 -12.73
N ARG A 235 -8.99 -8.08 -14.00
CA ARG A 235 -10.30 -7.57 -14.47
C ARG A 235 -11.49 -8.18 -13.75
N VAL A 236 -11.45 -9.50 -13.52
CA VAL A 236 -12.53 -10.24 -12.87
C VAL A 236 -12.63 -9.83 -11.40
N SER A 237 -11.51 -9.94 -10.69
CA SER A 237 -11.37 -9.57 -9.28
C SER A 237 -11.74 -8.10 -9.01
N TYR A 238 -11.39 -7.19 -9.92
CA TYR A 238 -11.75 -5.77 -9.85
C TYR A 238 -13.27 -5.59 -9.91
N LEU A 239 -13.93 -6.18 -10.92
CA LEU A 239 -15.37 -6.05 -11.12
C LEU A 239 -16.16 -6.64 -9.94
N GLU A 240 -15.76 -7.81 -9.44
CA GLU A 240 -16.37 -8.45 -8.27
C GLU A 240 -16.28 -7.54 -7.05
N ARG A 241 -15.11 -6.94 -6.82
CA ARG A 241 -14.90 -6.01 -5.70
C ARG A 241 -15.72 -4.73 -5.83
N VAL A 242 -15.75 -4.12 -7.01
CA VAL A 242 -16.58 -2.94 -7.30
C VAL A 242 -18.06 -3.24 -7.04
N LYS A 243 -18.55 -4.40 -7.50
CA LYS A 243 -19.94 -4.82 -7.27
C LYS A 243 -20.24 -5.01 -5.78
N ALA A 244 -19.34 -5.66 -5.04
CA ALA A 244 -19.49 -5.87 -3.60
C ALA A 244 -19.59 -4.53 -2.83
N LEU A 245 -18.71 -3.57 -3.14
CA LEU A 245 -18.73 -2.24 -2.52
C LEU A 245 -20.02 -1.46 -2.78
N ILE A 246 -20.60 -1.63 -3.97
CA ILE A 246 -21.86 -0.97 -4.34
C ILE A 246 -23.07 -1.64 -3.67
N GLN A 247 -23.02 -2.95 -3.44
CA GLN A 247 -24.11 -3.72 -2.80
C GLN A 247 -24.16 -3.53 -1.28
N ASP A 248 -23.02 -3.37 -0.60
CA ASP A 248 -22.94 -3.14 0.86
C ASP A 248 -23.44 -1.74 1.28
N GLY A 249 -23.58 -0.81 0.32
CA GLY A 249 -24.10 0.54 0.55
C GLY A 249 -25.61 0.56 0.73
N HIS A 250 -26.10 0.17 1.91
CA HIS A 250 -27.48 0.44 2.32
C HIS A 250 -27.75 1.95 2.29
N GLU A 251 -28.82 2.34 1.62
CA GLU A 251 -29.43 3.68 1.57
C GLU A 251 -28.91 4.63 0.47
N THR A 252 -29.72 4.76 -0.58
CA THR A 252 -29.68 5.76 -1.67
C THR A 252 -28.40 5.77 -2.52
N ASN A 253 -28.43 4.97 -3.59
CA ASN A 253 -27.55 5.16 -4.75
C ASN A 253 -27.95 6.46 -5.45
N HIS A 254 -27.51 7.60 -4.90
CA HIS A 254 -27.54 8.87 -5.63
C HIS A 254 -26.50 8.76 -6.76
N TYR A 255 -26.97 8.33 -7.91
CA TYR A 255 -26.24 8.35 -9.17
C TYR A 255 -25.70 9.75 -9.46
N LEU A 256 -24.70 9.85 -10.35
CA LEU A 256 -24.34 11.14 -10.90
C LEU A 256 -25.59 11.82 -11.44
N ASP A 257 -25.80 13.09 -11.07
CA ASP A 257 -26.93 13.86 -11.57
C ASP A 257 -26.93 13.81 -13.11
N LYS A 258 -28.04 13.38 -13.68
CA LYS A 258 -28.18 13.16 -15.12
C LYS A 258 -27.83 14.41 -15.92
N VAL A 259 -28.13 15.60 -15.40
CA VAL A 259 -27.80 16.88 -16.04
C VAL A 259 -26.30 17.10 -16.08
N ILE A 260 -25.57 16.72 -15.02
CA ILE A 260 -24.10 16.80 -15.01
C ILE A 260 -23.51 15.81 -16.03
N ALA A 261 -24.04 14.58 -16.06
CA ALA A 261 -23.60 13.56 -17.02
C ALA A 261 -23.81 14.02 -18.47
N GLU A 262 -24.99 14.56 -18.77
CA GLU A 262 -25.33 15.10 -20.10
C GLU A 262 -24.45 16.30 -20.46
N GLY A 263 -24.25 17.25 -19.55
CA GLY A 263 -23.36 18.39 -19.75
C GLY A 263 -21.91 17.96 -20.03
N PHE A 264 -21.40 16.97 -19.28
CA PHE A 264 -20.07 16.40 -19.53
C PHE A 264 -20.00 15.76 -20.92
N CYS A 265 -20.99 14.92 -21.28
CA CYS A 265 -21.05 14.28 -22.59
C CYS A 265 -21.09 15.30 -23.73
N GLN A 266 -21.87 16.37 -23.61
CA GLN A 266 -21.90 17.47 -24.59
C GLN A 266 -20.54 18.16 -24.72
N SER A 267 -19.85 18.40 -23.60
CA SER A 267 -18.49 18.95 -23.61
C SER A 267 -17.50 18.05 -24.34
N VAL A 268 -17.53 16.75 -24.05
CA VAL A 268 -16.66 15.75 -24.70
C VAL A 268 -16.96 15.63 -26.20
N GLN A 269 -18.22 15.70 -26.61
CA GLN A 269 -18.62 15.62 -28.02
C GLN A 269 -18.05 16.77 -28.86
N LYS A 270 -17.93 17.97 -28.29
CA LYS A 270 -17.33 19.13 -28.98
C LYS A 270 -15.87 18.88 -29.38
N LEU A 271 -15.15 17.99 -28.71
CA LEU A 271 -13.76 17.68 -29.03
C LEU A 271 -13.61 16.84 -30.32
N GLY A 272 -14.66 16.16 -30.77
CA GLY A 272 -14.60 15.22 -31.90
C GLY A 272 -13.93 15.77 -33.16
N PRO A 273 -14.33 16.97 -33.65
CA PRO A 273 -13.70 17.61 -34.81
C PRO A 273 -12.23 18.00 -34.63
N LEU A 274 -11.74 18.11 -33.39
CA LEU A 274 -10.35 18.47 -33.09
C LEU A 274 -9.41 17.25 -33.07
N CYS A 275 -9.94 16.05 -32.85
CA CYS A 275 -9.14 14.84 -32.72
C CYS A 275 -8.38 14.52 -34.00
N GLN A 276 -7.09 14.25 -33.85
CA GLN A 276 -6.15 13.95 -34.94
C GLN A 276 -5.77 12.47 -34.98
N SER A 277 -6.17 11.70 -33.97
CA SER A 277 -5.80 10.29 -33.80
C SER A 277 -6.98 9.40 -33.39
N VAL A 278 -6.85 8.11 -33.72
CA VAL A 278 -7.81 7.07 -33.29
C VAL A 278 -7.81 6.93 -31.76
N ALA A 279 -6.67 7.18 -31.11
CA ALA A 279 -6.55 7.13 -29.66
C ALA A 279 -7.47 8.15 -28.99
N GLU A 280 -7.41 9.42 -29.40
CA GLU A 280 -8.24 10.49 -28.86
C GLU A 280 -9.73 10.16 -29.04
N LEU A 281 -10.15 9.71 -30.22
CA LEU A 281 -11.54 9.31 -30.48
C LEU A 281 -12.02 8.17 -29.58
N LYS A 282 -11.17 7.16 -29.32
CA LYS A 282 -11.48 6.09 -28.36
C LYS A 282 -11.66 6.64 -26.95
N TYR A 283 -10.80 7.57 -26.52
CA TYR A 283 -10.94 8.24 -25.23
C TYR A 283 -12.26 9.01 -25.13
N LEU A 284 -12.66 9.76 -26.16
CA LEU A 284 -13.96 10.45 -26.18
C LEU A 284 -15.14 9.47 -26.03
N ALA A 285 -15.08 8.32 -26.71
CA ALA A 285 -16.13 7.31 -26.65
C ALA A 285 -16.23 6.67 -25.25
N HIS A 286 -15.09 6.29 -24.66
CA HIS A 286 -15.05 5.75 -23.30
C HIS A 286 -15.55 6.77 -22.28
N MET A 287 -15.12 8.03 -22.35
CA MET A 287 -15.56 9.08 -21.42
C MET A 287 -17.08 9.31 -21.47
N GLN A 288 -17.68 9.37 -22.65
CA GLN A 288 -19.14 9.50 -22.79
C GLN A 288 -19.88 8.29 -22.22
N ARG A 289 -19.38 7.08 -22.50
CA ARG A 289 -19.96 5.83 -21.97
C ARG A 289 -19.89 5.79 -20.45
N ILE A 290 -18.75 6.14 -19.87
CA ILE A 290 -18.55 6.19 -18.41
C ILE A 290 -19.52 7.17 -17.77
N ALA A 291 -19.61 8.41 -18.28
CA ALA A 291 -20.51 9.42 -17.72
C ALA A 291 -21.99 9.01 -17.82
N THR A 292 -22.39 8.40 -18.94
CA THR A 292 -23.76 7.88 -19.12
C THR A 292 -24.05 6.76 -18.12
N LEU A 293 -23.14 5.78 -18.00
CA LEU A 293 -23.28 4.68 -17.05
C LEU A 293 -23.23 5.16 -15.59
N ALA A 294 -22.48 6.20 -15.26
CA ALA A 294 -22.41 6.73 -13.90
C ALA A 294 -23.78 7.23 -13.40
N SER A 295 -24.69 7.60 -14.31
CA SER A 295 -26.06 8.03 -13.99
C SER A 295 -27.07 6.87 -13.83
N THR A 296 -26.71 5.64 -14.24
CA THR A 296 -27.64 4.50 -14.35
C THR A 296 -27.13 3.20 -13.74
N SER A 297 -25.85 2.89 -13.92
CA SER A 297 -25.16 1.67 -13.47
C SER A 297 -23.70 1.97 -13.02
N PRO A 298 -23.48 2.36 -11.75
CA PRO A 298 -22.16 2.67 -11.22
C PRO A 298 -21.15 1.53 -11.39
N ALA A 299 -21.55 0.28 -11.17
CA ALA A 299 -20.65 -0.86 -11.29
C ALA A 299 -20.08 -0.98 -12.71
N GLU A 300 -20.94 -0.80 -13.71
CA GLU A 300 -20.51 -0.80 -15.12
C GLU A 300 -19.70 0.44 -15.47
N SER A 301 -20.01 1.60 -14.89
CA SER A 301 -19.21 2.82 -15.09
C SER A 301 -17.78 2.66 -14.56
N TYR A 302 -17.59 2.03 -13.40
CA TYR A 302 -16.26 1.75 -12.83
C TYR A 302 -15.51 0.65 -13.59
N HIS A 303 -16.23 -0.33 -14.14
CA HIS A 303 -15.65 -1.30 -15.07
C HIS A 303 -15.14 -0.60 -16.33
N GLU A 304 -15.95 0.29 -16.91
CA GLU A 304 -15.58 1.03 -18.11
C GLU A 304 -14.39 1.98 -17.86
N LEU A 305 -14.32 2.58 -16.66
CA LEU A 305 -13.19 3.42 -16.22
C LEU A 305 -11.84 2.69 -16.28
N ALA A 306 -11.79 1.37 -16.03
CA ALA A 306 -10.55 0.61 -16.14
C ALA A 306 -9.95 0.66 -17.56
N PHE A 307 -10.80 0.70 -18.60
CA PHE A 307 -10.34 0.79 -19.99
C PHE A 307 -9.67 2.13 -20.33
N LEU A 308 -10.00 3.23 -19.62
CA LEU A 308 -9.30 4.50 -19.82
C LEU A 308 -7.82 4.40 -19.43
N TYR A 309 -7.53 3.70 -18.34
CA TYR A 309 -6.16 3.49 -17.87
C TYR A 309 -5.43 2.43 -18.72
N ASP A 310 -6.10 1.33 -19.08
CA ASP A 310 -5.56 0.35 -20.05
C ASP A 310 -5.25 0.99 -21.41
N GLY A 311 -6.02 2.01 -21.80
CA GLY A 311 -5.83 2.74 -23.05
C GLY A 311 -4.40 3.27 -23.22
N LEU A 312 -3.81 3.82 -22.15
CA LEU A 312 -2.45 4.38 -22.18
C LEU A 312 -1.38 3.28 -22.40
N GLY A 313 -1.62 2.11 -21.80
CA GLY A 313 -0.78 0.92 -21.96
C GLY A 313 -0.77 0.38 -23.38
N ASN A 314 -1.94 0.40 -24.04
CA ASN A 314 -2.12 -0.15 -25.38
C ASN A 314 -1.60 0.75 -26.52
N LEU A 315 -1.26 2.02 -26.24
CA LEU A 315 -0.69 2.90 -27.25
C LEU A 315 0.72 2.46 -27.63
N SER A 316 1.09 2.63 -28.91
CA SER A 316 2.47 2.46 -29.36
C SER A 316 3.39 3.50 -28.70
N GLY A 317 4.71 3.32 -28.79
CA GLY A 317 5.68 4.29 -28.25
C GLY A 317 5.43 5.72 -28.78
N ASN A 318 5.24 5.82 -30.10
CA ASN A 318 5.04 7.10 -30.79
C ASN A 318 3.65 7.69 -30.52
N ASP A 319 2.60 6.87 -30.52
CA ASP A 319 1.24 7.35 -30.26
C ASP A 319 1.12 7.90 -28.84
N PHE A 320 1.73 7.22 -27.87
CA PHE A 320 1.76 7.70 -26.50
C PHE A 320 2.53 9.02 -26.37
N ALA A 321 3.70 9.12 -27.00
CA ALA A 321 4.50 10.35 -26.98
C ALA A 321 3.72 11.54 -27.58
N SER A 322 3.02 11.31 -28.69
CA SER A 322 2.14 12.30 -29.32
C SER A 322 0.93 12.66 -28.45
N PHE A 323 0.33 11.66 -27.78
CA PHE A 323 -0.84 11.86 -26.92
C PHE A 323 -0.53 12.70 -25.67
N ILE A 324 0.64 12.52 -25.07
CA ILE A 324 1.02 13.31 -23.87
C ILE A 324 1.73 14.62 -24.22
N ASP A 325 1.99 14.90 -25.51
CA ASP A 325 2.70 16.10 -25.95
C ASP A 325 1.95 17.37 -25.52
N PRO A 326 2.57 18.30 -24.76
CA PRO A 326 1.95 19.56 -24.37
C PRO A 326 1.52 20.45 -25.54
N THR A 327 2.10 20.26 -26.73
CA THR A 327 1.79 21.01 -27.95
C THR A 327 0.61 20.42 -28.73
N ASN A 328 0.22 19.17 -28.43
CA ASN A 328 -0.96 18.55 -29.00
C ASN A 328 -2.22 19.00 -28.24
N HIS A 329 -2.76 20.16 -28.62
CA HIS A 329 -3.89 20.78 -27.93
C HIS A 329 -5.16 19.90 -27.88
N ALA A 330 -5.40 19.09 -28.91
CA ALA A 330 -6.53 18.16 -28.94
C ALA A 330 -6.38 17.08 -27.84
N SER A 331 -5.20 16.45 -27.76
CA SER A 331 -4.92 15.49 -26.69
C SER A 331 -4.88 16.15 -25.30
N GLN A 332 -4.38 17.38 -25.17
CA GLN A 332 -4.43 18.11 -23.89
C GLN A 332 -5.87 18.34 -23.43
N LEU A 333 -6.80 18.67 -24.33
CA LEU A 333 -8.22 18.77 -24.03
C LEU A 333 -8.84 17.41 -23.65
N VAL A 334 -8.44 16.33 -24.31
CA VAL A 334 -8.84 14.96 -23.94
C VAL A 334 -8.38 14.62 -22.52
N ILE A 335 -7.09 14.83 -22.21
CA ILE A 335 -6.51 14.59 -20.88
C ILE A 335 -7.22 15.44 -19.83
N LEU A 336 -7.49 16.70 -20.11
CA LEU A 336 -8.25 17.58 -19.24
C LEU A 336 -9.64 17.01 -18.91
N HIS A 337 -10.35 16.45 -19.90
CA HIS A 337 -11.65 15.82 -19.67
C HIS A 337 -11.54 14.49 -18.90
N ILE A 338 -10.46 13.72 -19.09
CA ILE A 338 -10.18 12.52 -18.27
C ILE A 338 -9.99 12.92 -16.81
N LEU A 339 -9.23 13.98 -16.54
CA LEU A 339 -9.03 14.49 -15.17
C LEU A 339 -10.34 14.97 -14.55
N VAL A 340 -11.20 15.65 -15.32
CA VAL A 340 -12.53 16.08 -14.86
C VAL A 340 -13.44 14.88 -14.58
N LEU A 341 -13.36 13.84 -15.41
CA LEU A 341 -14.13 12.63 -15.25
C LEU A 341 -13.83 11.92 -13.93
N GLU A 342 -12.58 11.97 -13.42
CA GLU A 342 -12.27 11.47 -12.08
C GLU A 342 -13.16 12.12 -11.00
N PHE A 343 -13.40 13.45 -11.09
CA PHE A 343 -14.29 14.15 -10.15
C PHE A 343 -15.74 13.76 -10.33
N VAL A 344 -16.18 13.68 -11.58
CA VAL A 344 -17.54 13.24 -11.96
C VAL A 344 -17.84 11.84 -11.42
N MET A 345 -16.84 10.95 -11.44
CA MET A 345 -16.95 9.58 -10.93
C MET A 345 -16.80 9.48 -9.40
N SER A 346 -16.18 10.47 -8.75
CA SER A 346 -15.81 10.40 -7.34
C SER A 346 -16.94 10.81 -6.38
N ARG A 347 -17.77 9.85 -5.96
CA ARG A 347 -18.67 10.07 -4.79
C ARG A 347 -18.89 8.90 -3.84
N LYS A 348 -18.63 7.63 -4.20
CA LYS A 348 -18.91 6.52 -3.26
C LYS A 348 -17.99 5.29 -3.26
N ALA A 349 -17.13 5.04 -4.26
CA ALA A 349 -16.34 3.79 -4.25
C ALA A 349 -15.21 3.73 -3.18
N VAL A 350 -15.01 4.81 -2.43
CA VAL A 350 -13.83 4.99 -1.55
C VAL A 350 -14.18 5.53 -0.16
N GLU A 351 -15.22 6.35 -0.06
CA GLU A 351 -15.51 7.12 1.16
C GLU A 351 -16.29 6.32 2.22
N GLY A 352 -16.80 5.13 1.86
CA GLY A 352 -17.63 4.27 2.70
C GLY A 352 -16.87 3.30 3.62
N ASP A 353 -15.58 3.06 3.42
CA ASP A 353 -14.84 2.16 4.30
C ASP A 353 -14.40 2.89 5.58
N LYS A 354 -15.02 2.55 6.72
CA LYS A 354 -14.63 3.05 8.04
C LYS A 354 -13.20 2.63 8.42
N ARG A 355 -12.62 1.59 7.79
CA ARG A 355 -11.22 1.21 7.94
C ARG A 355 -10.27 2.03 7.05
N SER A 356 -10.76 2.65 5.98
CA SER A 356 -9.99 3.56 5.11
C SER A 356 -9.93 5.02 5.61
N ALA A 357 -10.48 5.31 6.79
CA ALA A 357 -10.39 6.63 7.42
C ALA A 357 -8.95 7.19 7.48
N LEU A 358 -7.96 6.28 7.55
CA LEU A 358 -6.53 6.60 7.54
C LEU A 358 -5.97 6.99 6.15
N GLY A 359 -6.56 6.55 5.03
CA GLY A 359 -6.12 6.87 3.66
C GLY A 359 -6.90 8.00 2.97
N LYS A 360 -7.90 8.60 3.64
CA LYS A 360 -8.75 9.66 3.06
C LYS A 360 -7.95 10.86 2.55
N LYS A 361 -6.88 11.25 3.27
CA LYS A 361 -6.03 12.40 2.92
C LYS A 361 -5.33 12.24 1.56
N GLY A 362 -4.92 11.03 1.17
CA GLY A 362 -4.26 10.79 -0.12
C GLY A 362 -5.17 11.03 -1.33
N TYR A 363 -6.46 10.70 -1.22
CA TYR A 363 -7.46 11.00 -2.25
C TYR A 363 -7.70 12.50 -2.42
N HIS A 364 -7.61 13.24 -1.32
CA HIS A 364 -7.81 14.69 -1.31
C HIS A 364 -6.68 15.41 -2.04
N CYS A 365 -5.44 14.99 -1.79
CA CYS A 365 -4.26 15.48 -2.49
C CYS A 365 -4.37 15.25 -4.01
N ARG A 366 -4.79 14.05 -4.43
CA ARG A 366 -5.00 13.73 -5.86
C ARG A 366 -6.03 14.66 -6.50
N LYS A 367 -7.20 14.82 -5.88
CA LYS A 367 -8.26 15.70 -6.40
C LYS A 367 -7.80 17.16 -6.48
N ALA A 368 -7.10 17.66 -5.46
CA ALA A 368 -6.53 19.01 -5.50
C ALA A 368 -5.55 19.17 -6.68
N MET A 369 -4.68 18.17 -6.89
CA MET A 369 -3.70 18.23 -7.97
C MET A 369 -4.32 18.12 -9.36
N SER A 370 -5.35 17.29 -9.56
CA SER A 370 -6.10 17.23 -10.83
C SER A 370 -6.71 18.60 -11.18
N LYS A 371 -7.20 19.37 -10.20
CA LYS A 371 -7.68 20.74 -10.42
C LYS A 371 -6.54 21.68 -10.87
N VAL A 372 -5.38 21.59 -10.22
CA VAL A 372 -4.18 22.35 -10.62
C VAL A 372 -3.79 22.06 -12.06
N TRP A 373 -3.73 20.78 -12.45
CA TRP A 373 -3.36 20.39 -13.81
C TRP A 373 -4.38 20.83 -14.85
N VAL A 374 -5.68 20.72 -14.58
CA VAL A 374 -6.72 21.23 -15.49
C VAL A 374 -6.53 22.73 -15.73
N GLN A 375 -6.31 23.52 -14.67
CA GLN A 375 -6.06 24.95 -14.81
C GLN A 375 -4.77 25.25 -15.59
N GLN A 376 -3.71 24.46 -15.39
CA GLN A 376 -2.45 24.62 -16.12
C GLN A 376 -2.60 24.31 -17.61
N ILE A 377 -3.34 23.25 -17.97
CA ILE A 377 -3.65 22.93 -19.37
C ILE A 377 -4.37 24.12 -20.01
N LEU A 378 -5.46 24.60 -19.39
CA LEU A 378 -6.25 25.72 -19.91
C LEU A 378 -5.43 26.99 -20.13
N ARG A 379 -4.52 27.33 -19.21
CA ARG A 379 -3.64 28.52 -19.33
C ARG A 379 -2.66 28.43 -20.51
N LYS A 380 -2.29 27.21 -20.93
CA LYS A 380 -1.35 26.97 -22.03
C LYS A 380 -2.03 26.85 -23.38
N LEU A 381 -3.35 26.66 -23.43
CA LEU A 381 -4.10 26.56 -24.68
C LEU A 381 -4.11 27.91 -25.43
N PRO A 382 -4.02 27.89 -26.76
CA PRO A 382 -4.36 29.03 -27.60
C PRO A 382 -5.82 29.46 -27.44
N VAL A 383 -6.13 30.72 -27.75
CA VAL A 383 -7.44 31.34 -27.52
C VAL A 383 -8.57 30.60 -28.25
N GLU A 384 -8.29 30.10 -29.45
CA GLU A 384 -9.22 29.33 -30.28
C GLU A 384 -9.67 28.01 -29.62
N TYR A 385 -8.95 27.50 -28.61
CA TYR A 385 -9.32 26.27 -27.91
C TYR A 385 -10.09 26.52 -26.59
N TYR A 386 -10.29 27.78 -26.18
CA TYR A 386 -10.88 28.10 -24.88
C TYR A 386 -12.33 27.62 -24.73
N GLU A 387 -13.11 27.65 -25.81
CA GLU A 387 -14.51 27.21 -25.79
C GLU A 387 -14.67 25.74 -25.36
N TYR A 388 -13.69 24.90 -25.68
CA TYR A 388 -13.67 23.47 -25.35
C TYR A 388 -13.30 23.20 -23.89
N GLY A 389 -12.70 24.18 -23.22
CA GLY A 389 -12.31 24.14 -21.81
C GLY A 389 -13.34 24.73 -20.84
N GLU A 390 -14.37 25.41 -21.36
CA GLU A 390 -15.31 26.17 -20.52
C GLU A 390 -16.10 25.31 -19.54
N TRP A 391 -16.74 24.24 -20.01
CA TRP A 391 -17.57 23.38 -19.17
C TRP A 391 -16.73 22.70 -18.08
N PRO A 392 -15.56 22.09 -18.40
CA PRO A 392 -14.64 21.58 -17.39
C PRO A 392 -14.25 22.59 -16.32
N LEU A 393 -13.92 23.82 -16.74
CA LEU A 393 -13.50 24.88 -15.84
C LEU A 393 -14.65 25.32 -14.92
N LYS A 394 -15.84 25.53 -15.48
CA LYS A 394 -17.06 25.87 -14.71
C LYS A 394 -17.38 24.76 -13.69
N PHE A 395 -17.31 23.51 -14.11
CA PHE A 395 -17.53 22.36 -13.23
C PHE A 395 -16.52 22.32 -12.08
N ILE A 396 -15.21 22.38 -12.36
CA ILE A 396 -14.16 22.33 -11.33
C ILE A 396 -14.17 23.54 -10.39
N ASN A 397 -14.55 24.72 -10.88
CA ASN A 397 -14.68 25.91 -10.04
C ASN A 397 -15.93 25.87 -9.16
N SER A 398 -16.97 25.15 -9.56
CA SER A 398 -18.14 24.92 -8.69
C SER A 398 -17.84 24.00 -7.50
N LEU A 399 -16.71 23.29 -7.52
CA LEU A 399 -16.24 22.47 -6.42
C LEU A 399 -15.56 23.37 -5.36
N ASN A 400 -16.14 23.47 -4.16
CA ASN A 400 -15.57 24.20 -3.01
C ASN A 400 -14.51 23.33 -2.28
N TYR A 401 -13.34 23.91 -1.95
CA TYR A 401 -12.25 23.27 -1.20
C TYR A 401 -11.77 24.23 -0.09
N SER A 402 -11.67 23.77 1.17
CA SER A 402 -10.95 24.49 2.24
C SER A 402 -10.08 23.52 3.05
N PHE A 403 -8.91 23.98 3.47
CA PHE A 403 -8.03 23.34 4.45
C PHE A 403 -8.00 24.23 5.69
N ASP A 404 -8.99 24.10 6.59
CA ASP A 404 -8.93 24.70 7.92
C ASP A 404 -9.06 23.60 8.99
N ASP A 405 -8.34 23.81 10.09
CA ASP A 405 -7.81 22.82 11.05
C ASP A 405 -8.83 21.99 11.86
N GLU A 406 -10.14 22.13 11.66
CA GLU A 406 -11.14 21.40 12.45
C GLU A 406 -12.25 20.79 11.58
N ASP A 407 -12.18 19.47 11.40
CA ASP A 407 -13.30 18.55 11.20
C ASP A 407 -14.45 19.00 10.30
N GLN A 408 -14.15 19.43 9.07
CA GLN A 408 -15.17 19.45 8.00
C GLN A 408 -14.79 18.55 6.83
N VAL A 409 -15.37 17.34 6.92
CA VAL A 409 -15.71 16.45 5.80
C VAL A 409 -16.04 17.27 4.56
N TRP A 410 -15.49 16.86 3.42
CA TRP A 410 -15.97 17.15 2.06
C TRP A 410 -17.48 17.43 2.07
N LYS A 411 -17.90 18.69 2.04
CA LYS A 411 -19.33 18.98 2.04
C LYS A 411 -19.86 18.65 0.65
N PRO A 412 -20.79 17.68 0.52
CA PRO A 412 -21.42 17.41 -0.75
C PRO A 412 -22.11 18.66 -1.27
N PHE A 413 -21.99 18.82 -2.59
CA PHE A 413 -22.82 19.70 -3.39
C PHE A 413 -24.29 19.53 -3.01
N PHE A 414 -24.92 20.60 -2.49
CA PHE A 414 -26.37 20.68 -2.39
C PHE A 414 -26.91 21.19 -3.73
N LEU A 415 -27.09 20.29 -4.69
CA LEU A 415 -27.92 20.58 -5.86
C LEU A 415 -29.35 20.26 -5.51
N SER A 416 -30.15 21.29 -5.27
CA SER A 416 -31.58 21.20 -5.58
C SER A 416 -31.74 21.48 -7.08
N ASN A 417 -32.13 20.46 -7.86
CA ASN A 417 -32.60 20.59 -9.25
C ASN A 417 -31.63 21.23 -10.26
N GLY A 418 -30.37 20.78 -10.32
CA GLY A 418 -29.41 21.23 -11.35
C GLY A 418 -28.90 22.66 -11.19
N ARG A 419 -29.09 23.28 -10.02
CA ARG A 419 -28.55 24.60 -9.66
C ARG A 419 -27.59 24.52 -8.50
N THR A 420 -26.42 25.12 -8.66
CA THR A 420 -25.40 25.22 -7.61
C THR A 420 -25.59 26.50 -6.82
N VAL A 421 -25.75 26.40 -5.51
CA VAL A 421 -25.83 27.58 -4.63
C VAL A 421 -24.42 27.88 -4.12
N LEU A 422 -23.83 28.98 -4.56
CA LEU A 422 -22.54 29.46 -4.06
C LEU A 422 -22.67 29.97 -2.62
N PRO A 423 -21.57 30.04 -1.84
CA PRO A 423 -21.58 30.54 -0.45
C PRO A 423 -22.17 31.96 -0.30
N ALA A 424 -22.21 32.73 -1.38
CA ALA A 424 -22.77 34.08 -1.45
C ALA A 424 -24.26 34.12 -1.90
N GLY A 425 -24.93 32.98 -2.08
CA GLY A 425 -26.33 32.91 -2.51
C GLY A 425 -26.56 33.03 -4.03
N GLU A 426 -25.49 33.13 -4.82
CA GLU A 426 -25.58 33.11 -6.28
C GLU A 426 -25.85 31.69 -6.81
N THR A 427 -26.80 31.55 -7.74
CA THR A 427 -27.08 30.28 -8.43
C THR A 427 -26.37 30.17 -9.76
N LEU A 428 -25.45 29.20 -9.91
CA LEU A 428 -24.80 28.89 -11.18
C LEU A 428 -25.61 27.82 -11.93
N SER A 429 -26.09 28.16 -13.14
CA SER A 429 -26.66 27.22 -14.09
C SER A 429 -25.54 26.51 -14.84
N LEU A 430 -25.42 25.20 -14.68
CA LEU A 430 -24.46 24.37 -15.43
C LEU A 430 -24.98 23.97 -16.82
N ALA A 431 -26.22 24.31 -17.14
CA ALA A 431 -26.77 24.20 -18.48
C ALA A 431 -26.50 25.50 -19.26
N VAL A 432 -25.95 25.34 -20.46
CA VAL A 432 -25.92 26.40 -21.49
C VAL A 432 -27.37 26.62 -21.91
N GLY A 433 -27.85 27.86 -21.78
CA GLY A 433 -29.15 28.28 -22.29
C GLY A 433 -29.18 28.33 -23.80
#